data_AF-L1L9R8-F1
#
_entry.id   AF-L1L9R8-F1
#
_cell.length_a   1.000
_cell.length_b   1.000
_cell.length_c   1.000
_cell.angle_alpha   90.00
_cell.angle_beta   90.00
_cell.angle_gamma   90.00
#
_symmetry.space_group_name_H-M   'P 1'
#
loop_
_entity.id
_entity.type
_entity.pdbx_description
1 polymer ?
#
loop_
_entity_poly.entity_id
_entity_poly.type
_entity_poly.pdbx_seq_one_letter_code
_entity_poly.pdbx_strand_id
1 'polypeptide(L)'
;MKVTAFLFMLATIQLCYSGNVGTESICSENDTNGQQEATNIIYAPEQDYIPSQRISITMNIADLNLDWFEMEGSMRAGLICARYDYYATKVVYGDDILWTSEDGWECTHVFVNSNSIKMLIVMGFRRGIQTDYKALFRQNGQPWERVSMMDAGRLVFDIEDT
;
A
#
# COMPACT_ATOMS: atom_id res chain seq x y z
N MET A 1 6.36 12.88 14.38
CA MET A 1 6.56 11.93 13.26
C MET A 1 5.32 11.07 12.95
N LYS A 2 4.10 11.44 13.37
CA LYS A 2 2.87 10.64 13.11
C LYS A 2 1.96 11.21 12.01
N VAL A 3 2.15 12.48 11.64
CA VAL A 3 1.30 13.21 10.68
C VAL A 3 1.67 12.89 9.21
N THR A 4 2.91 12.45 8.96
CA THR A 4 3.43 12.20 7.60
C THR A 4 2.80 11.00 6.91
N ALA A 5 2.63 9.87 7.61
CA ALA A 5 1.99 8.67 7.05
C ALA A 5 0.49 8.90 6.75
N PHE A 6 -0.17 9.71 7.57
CA PHE A 6 -1.57 10.10 7.38
C PHE A 6 -1.78 11.06 6.20
N LEU A 7 -0.88 12.04 6.02
CA LEU A 7 -0.87 12.91 4.84
C LEU A 7 -0.71 12.10 3.54
N PHE A 8 0.05 11.01 3.57
CA PHE A 8 0.21 10.13 2.40
C PHE A 8 -1.05 9.32 2.07
N MET A 9 -1.77 8.81 3.08
CA MET A 9 -3.04 8.13 2.83
C MET A 9 -4.12 9.12 2.34
N LEU A 10 -4.17 10.33 2.90
CA LEU A 10 -5.10 11.37 2.43
C LEU A 10 -4.74 11.90 1.03
N ALA A 11 -3.46 12.09 0.72
CA ALA A 11 -3.03 12.54 -0.60
C ALA A 11 -3.38 11.52 -1.68
N THR A 12 -3.18 10.23 -1.41
CA THR A 12 -3.55 9.15 -2.35
C THR A 12 -5.07 8.99 -2.51
N ILE A 13 -5.87 9.29 -1.49
CA ILE A 13 -7.35 9.28 -1.57
C ILE A 13 -7.91 10.54 -2.27
N GLN A 14 -7.35 11.73 -2.01
CA GLN A 14 -7.81 13.00 -2.60
C GLN A 14 -7.50 13.12 -4.09
N LEU A 15 -6.41 12.51 -4.58
CA LEU A 15 -6.06 12.48 -6.01
C LEU A 15 -7.03 11.63 -6.86
N CYS A 16 -7.94 10.87 -6.24
CA CYS A 16 -8.95 10.09 -6.96
C CYS A 16 -10.28 10.83 -7.18
N TYR A 17 -10.49 12.02 -6.58
CA TYR A 17 -11.73 12.81 -6.77
C TYR A 17 -11.58 14.01 -7.73
N SER A 18 -10.34 14.34 -8.15
CA SER A 18 -10.08 15.42 -9.10
C SER A 18 -9.20 14.90 -10.23
N GLY A 19 -9.68 15.01 -11.47
CA GLY A 19 -8.96 14.55 -12.65
C GLY A 19 -7.59 15.23 -12.83
N ASN A 20 -6.62 14.41 -13.23
CA ASN A 20 -5.29 14.72 -13.79
C ASN A 20 -4.32 15.60 -12.96
N VAL A 21 -3.20 14.97 -12.61
CA VAL A 21 -1.77 15.32 -12.85
C VAL A 21 -0.94 14.97 -11.61
N GLY A 22 0.15 14.21 -11.81
CA GLY A 22 1.26 14.09 -10.86
C GLY A 22 1.32 12.74 -10.16
N THR A 23 2.06 11.80 -10.77
CA THR A 23 2.51 10.55 -10.16
C THR A 23 3.54 10.84 -9.08
N GLU A 24 3.17 10.69 -7.81
CA GLU A 24 4.12 10.47 -6.71
C GLU A 24 3.57 9.32 -5.85
N SER A 25 4.18 8.15 -5.99
CA SER A 25 3.90 6.96 -5.19
C SER A 25 5.19 6.56 -4.48
N ILE A 26 5.18 6.58 -3.15
CA ILE A 26 6.28 6.12 -2.28
C ILE A 26 6.77 4.72 -2.67
N CYS A 27 5.92 3.90 -3.26
CA CYS A 27 6.20 2.48 -3.49
C CYS A 27 7.09 2.23 -4.70
N SER A 28 7.57 3.26 -5.40
CA SER A 28 8.54 3.13 -6.49
C SER A 28 9.30 4.45 -6.69
N GLU A 29 10.14 4.84 -5.72
CA GLU A 29 11.12 5.92 -5.92
C GLU A 29 12.54 5.35 -5.85
N ASN A 30 13.07 5.01 -7.02
CA ASN A 30 14.47 5.27 -7.31
C ASN A 30 14.46 6.28 -8.46
N ASP A 31 14.59 7.56 -8.16
CA ASP A 31 15.20 8.51 -9.07
C ASP A 31 15.98 9.57 -8.28
N THR A 32 17.26 9.63 -8.58
CA THR A 32 18.29 10.43 -7.93
C THR A 32 18.10 11.93 -8.14
N ASN A 33 18.31 12.66 -7.06
CA ASN A 33 18.47 14.11 -6.95
C ASN A 33 19.48 14.67 -7.98
N GLY A 34 19.14 15.75 -8.68
CA GLY A 34 20.03 16.36 -9.68
C GLY A 34 19.61 17.75 -10.16
N GLN A 35 20.04 18.77 -9.42
CA GLN A 35 19.99 20.18 -9.80
C GLN A 35 20.83 20.43 -11.07
N GLN A 36 20.34 21.28 -11.97
CA GLN A 36 20.96 21.63 -13.27
C GLN A 36 22.43 22.08 -13.14
N GLU A 37 23.34 21.38 -13.84
CA GLU A 37 24.49 21.99 -14.51
C GLU A 37 24.68 21.34 -15.89
N ALA A 38 24.83 22.16 -16.91
CA ALA A 38 24.97 21.73 -18.29
C ALA A 38 26.33 21.07 -18.52
N THR A 39 26.34 19.78 -18.86
CA THR A 39 27.50 19.13 -19.46
C THR A 39 27.01 18.08 -20.45
N ASN A 40 27.48 18.14 -21.69
CA ASN A 40 27.17 17.16 -22.76
C ASN A 40 27.66 15.78 -22.33
N ILE A 41 26.76 14.95 -21.80
CA ILE A 41 27.00 13.53 -21.58
C ILE A 41 26.32 12.78 -22.72
N ILE A 42 27.13 12.02 -23.46
CA ILE A 42 26.69 11.10 -24.50
C ILE A 42 25.77 10.07 -23.81
N TYR A 43 24.49 10.09 -24.16
CA TYR A 43 23.52 9.09 -23.68
C TYR A 43 23.97 7.70 -24.17
N ALA A 44 24.46 6.87 -23.25
CA ALA A 44 24.44 5.43 -23.44
C ALA A 44 22.97 5.00 -23.43
N PRO A 45 22.53 4.13 -24.35
CA PRO A 45 21.16 3.64 -24.33
C PRO A 45 20.93 2.93 -23.00
N GLU A 46 19.91 3.38 -22.27
CA GLU A 46 19.36 2.67 -21.11
C GLU A 46 19.10 1.23 -21.56
N GLN A 47 19.79 0.27 -20.93
CA GLN A 47 19.51 -1.13 -21.17
C GLN A 47 18.06 -1.35 -20.77
N ASP A 48 17.23 -1.80 -21.73
CA ASP A 48 15.88 -2.26 -21.49
C ASP A 48 15.88 -3.23 -20.31
N TYR A 49 15.49 -2.73 -19.14
CA TYR A 49 15.36 -3.54 -17.94
C TYR A 49 14.19 -4.47 -18.17
N ILE A 50 14.49 -5.72 -18.56
CA ILE A 50 13.50 -6.79 -18.55
C ILE A 50 13.21 -7.05 -17.08
N PRO A 51 11.99 -6.77 -16.58
CA PRO A 51 11.67 -7.07 -15.19
C PRO A 51 11.93 -8.55 -14.95
N SER A 52 12.82 -8.85 -14.01
CA SER A 52 12.89 -10.18 -13.42
C SER A 52 11.46 -10.58 -13.07
N GLN A 53 11.06 -11.82 -13.39
CA GLN A 53 9.76 -12.33 -13.00
C GLN A 53 9.65 -12.21 -11.46
N ARG A 54 8.83 -11.27 -10.99
CA ARG A 54 8.60 -11.07 -9.55
C ARG A 54 8.02 -12.36 -8.96
N ILE A 55 8.25 -12.58 -7.67
CA ILE A 55 7.80 -13.76 -6.94
C ILE A 55 6.45 -13.48 -6.29
N SER A 56 5.47 -14.34 -6.56
CA SER A 56 4.14 -14.25 -5.93
C SER A 56 4.21 -14.70 -4.47
N ILE A 57 3.64 -13.91 -3.56
CA ILE A 57 3.62 -14.18 -2.12
C ILE A 57 2.24 -13.96 -1.49
N THR A 58 2.07 -14.46 -0.27
CA THR A 58 0.92 -14.13 0.59
C THR A 58 1.35 -13.10 1.64
N MET A 59 0.61 -12.00 1.75
CA MET A 59 0.79 -11.03 2.82
C MET A 59 -0.04 -11.47 4.03
N ASN A 60 0.62 -11.99 5.06
CA ASN A 60 -0.01 -12.23 6.36
C ASN A 60 0.21 -11.02 7.27
N ILE A 61 -0.86 -10.26 7.48
CA ILE A 61 -0.80 -9.01 8.26
C ILE A 61 -0.59 -9.31 9.75
N ALA A 62 -1.01 -10.47 10.24
CA ALA A 62 -0.84 -10.84 11.66
C ALA A 62 0.57 -11.37 11.98
N ASP A 63 1.29 -11.86 10.96
CA ASP A 63 2.61 -12.46 11.06
C ASP A 63 3.42 -12.14 9.79
N LEU A 64 3.92 -10.90 9.73
CA LEU A 64 4.51 -10.35 8.52
C LEU A 64 5.93 -10.88 8.30
N ASN A 65 6.20 -11.45 7.12
CA ASN A 65 7.54 -11.83 6.71
C ASN A 65 8.34 -10.62 6.19
N LEU A 66 9.30 -10.14 6.99
CA LEU A 66 10.11 -8.95 6.68
C LEU A 66 11.18 -9.16 5.59
N ASP A 67 11.42 -10.41 5.16
CA ASP A 67 12.25 -10.71 4.00
C ASP A 67 11.54 -10.34 2.69
N TRP A 68 10.20 -10.29 2.72
CA TRP A 68 9.35 -10.05 1.54
C TRP A 68 8.65 -8.69 1.58
N PHE A 69 8.46 -8.14 2.76
CA PHE A 69 7.71 -6.90 2.98
C PHE A 69 8.54 -5.86 3.72
N GLU A 70 8.28 -4.61 3.40
CA GLU A 70 8.74 -3.44 4.13
C GLU A 70 7.57 -2.81 4.87
N MET A 71 7.85 -2.19 6.02
CA MET A 71 6.82 -1.55 6.85
C MET A 71 7.29 -0.18 7.31
N GLU A 72 6.46 0.82 7.05
CA GLU A 72 6.57 2.13 7.67
C GLU A 72 5.59 2.23 8.85
N GLY A 73 6.06 2.74 9.99
CA GLY A 73 5.24 2.89 11.19
C GLY A 73 5.27 1.65 12.08
N SER A 74 4.10 1.12 12.43
CA SER A 74 3.98 -0.02 13.34
C SER A 74 2.86 -0.97 12.90
N MET A 75 2.87 -2.19 13.45
CA MET A 75 1.78 -3.16 13.24
C MET A 75 0.40 -2.68 13.69
N ARG A 76 0.34 -1.64 14.55
CA ARG A 76 -0.93 -1.03 14.98
C ARG A 76 -1.35 0.14 14.10
N ALA A 77 -0.41 0.83 13.47
CA ALA A 77 -0.65 2.01 12.65
C ALA A 77 0.53 2.13 11.69
N GLY A 78 0.39 1.61 10.47
CA GLY A 78 1.50 1.48 9.55
C GLY A 78 1.11 1.06 8.14
N LEU A 79 2.04 1.28 7.22
CA LEU A 79 1.94 0.93 5.82
C LEU A 79 2.88 -0.25 5.53
N ILE A 80 2.33 -1.32 4.96
CA ILE A 80 3.05 -2.53 4.57
C ILE A 80 3.12 -2.58 3.05
N CYS A 81 4.31 -2.70 2.48
CA CYS A 81 4.54 -2.77 1.04
C CYS A 81 5.31 -4.03 0.69
N ALA A 82 4.99 -4.67 -0.44
CA ALA A 82 5.85 -5.74 -0.97
C ALA A 82 7.16 -5.14 -1.46
N ARG A 83 8.30 -5.78 -1.14
CA ARG A 83 9.59 -5.42 -1.72
C ARG A 83 9.56 -5.62 -3.23
N TYR A 84 10.44 -4.92 -3.94
CA TYR A 84 10.46 -4.84 -5.41
C TYR A 84 10.33 -6.19 -6.12
N ASP A 85 11.09 -7.20 -5.68
CA ASP A 85 11.13 -8.53 -6.30
C ASP A 85 9.88 -9.39 -6.02
N TYR A 86 8.94 -8.91 -5.23
CA TYR A 86 7.77 -9.67 -4.79
C TYR A 86 6.46 -8.95 -5.08
N TYR A 87 5.38 -9.71 -5.23
CA TYR A 87 4.02 -9.17 -5.32
C TYR A 87 3.03 -10.03 -4.55
N ALA A 88 2.09 -9.39 -3.85
CA ALA A 88 1.10 -10.11 -3.06
C ALA A 88 -0.10 -10.52 -3.92
N THR A 89 -0.33 -11.82 -4.05
CA THR A 89 -1.53 -12.40 -4.70
C THR A 89 -2.60 -12.81 -3.69
N LYS A 90 -2.32 -12.69 -2.40
CA LYS A 90 -3.24 -13.01 -1.33
C LYS A 90 -2.94 -12.15 -0.12
N VAL A 91 -3.98 -11.68 0.55
CA VAL A 91 -3.88 -10.94 1.82
C VAL A 91 -4.70 -11.68 2.86
N VAL A 92 -4.05 -11.99 3.98
CA VAL A 92 -4.66 -12.74 5.10
C VAL A 92 -4.39 -12.03 6.42
N TYR A 93 -5.24 -12.28 7.41
CA TYR A 93 -5.03 -11.90 8.80
C TYR A 93 -5.26 -13.12 9.69
N GLY A 94 -4.18 -13.76 10.15
CA GLY A 94 -4.27 -15.07 10.76
C GLY A 94 -4.85 -16.09 9.77
N ASP A 95 -5.94 -16.75 10.15
CA ASP A 95 -6.63 -17.72 9.29
C ASP A 95 -7.65 -17.09 8.33
N ASP A 96 -7.97 -15.80 8.50
CA ASP A 96 -8.97 -15.11 7.67
C ASP A 96 -8.36 -14.70 6.32
N ILE A 97 -8.99 -15.11 5.21
CA ILE A 97 -8.66 -14.63 3.87
C ILE A 97 -9.39 -13.32 3.63
N LEU A 98 -8.64 -12.22 3.54
CA LEU A 98 -9.21 -10.88 3.32
C LEU A 98 -9.39 -10.56 1.84
N TRP A 99 -8.46 -11.08 1.02
CA TRP A 99 -8.46 -10.92 -0.43
C TRP A 99 -7.57 -11.98 -1.11
N THR A 100 -7.95 -12.36 -2.34
CA THR A 100 -7.18 -13.22 -3.24
C THR A 100 -7.18 -12.58 -4.62
N SER A 101 -6.05 -12.67 -5.31
CA SER A 101 -5.84 -12.14 -6.66
C SER A 101 -6.76 -12.82 -7.66
N GLU A 102 -7.35 -12.00 -8.52
CA GLU A 102 -8.16 -12.40 -9.66
C GLU A 102 -7.75 -11.51 -10.84
N ASP A 103 -7.84 -12.02 -12.07
CA ASP A 103 -7.60 -11.28 -13.32
C ASP A 103 -6.30 -10.45 -13.38
N GLY A 104 -5.23 -10.94 -12.74
CA GLY A 104 -3.91 -10.30 -12.74
C GLY A 104 -3.79 -9.09 -11.82
N TRP A 105 -4.75 -8.85 -10.94
CA TRP A 105 -4.61 -7.85 -9.87
C TRP A 105 -3.60 -8.30 -8.83
N GLU A 106 -2.72 -7.40 -8.42
CA GLU A 106 -1.81 -7.61 -7.29
C GLU A 106 -2.14 -6.61 -6.18
N CYS A 107 -1.98 -7.02 -4.92
CA CYS A 107 -1.99 -6.09 -3.80
C CYS A 107 -0.60 -5.45 -3.69
N THR A 108 -0.56 -4.12 -3.77
CA THR A 108 0.70 -3.35 -3.76
C THR A 108 1.09 -2.94 -2.34
N HIS A 109 0.10 -2.58 -1.53
CA HIS A 109 0.30 -2.16 -0.16
C HIS A 109 -0.95 -2.38 0.69
N VAL A 110 -0.73 -2.45 2.00
CA VAL A 110 -1.76 -2.49 3.02
C VAL A 110 -1.47 -1.47 4.10
N PHE A 111 -2.40 -0.58 4.34
CA PHE A 111 -2.42 0.26 5.52
C PHE A 111 -3.23 -0.42 6.62
N VAL A 112 -2.64 -0.49 7.82
CA VAL A 112 -3.28 -1.03 9.02
C VAL A 112 -3.43 0.08 10.04
N ASN A 113 -4.61 0.21 10.63
CA ASN A 113 -4.84 1.01 11.84
C ASN A 113 -5.70 0.21 12.82
N SER A 114 -5.21 0.01 14.04
CA SER A 114 -5.86 -0.84 15.03
C SER A 114 -5.54 -0.43 16.46
N ASN A 115 -6.49 -0.73 17.33
CA ASN A 115 -6.35 -0.73 18.78
C ASN A 115 -6.81 -2.08 19.35
N SER A 116 -7.07 -2.17 20.66
CA SER A 116 -7.48 -3.42 21.31
C SER A 116 -8.87 -3.92 20.89
N ILE A 117 -9.71 -3.06 20.31
CA ILE A 117 -11.13 -3.29 20.03
C ILE A 117 -11.40 -3.27 18.53
N LYS A 118 -10.78 -2.35 17.80
CA LYS A 118 -11.06 -2.03 16.40
C LYS A 118 -9.83 -2.27 15.53
N MET A 119 -10.06 -2.69 14.29
CA MET A 119 -9.04 -2.79 13.26
C MET A 119 -9.63 -2.38 11.90
N LEU A 120 -8.92 -1.48 11.24
CA LEU A 120 -9.13 -1.04 9.87
C LEU A 120 -7.94 -1.49 9.02
N ILE A 121 -8.25 -2.11 7.89
CA ILE A 121 -7.29 -2.52 6.87
C ILE A 121 -7.70 -1.87 5.57
N VAL A 122 -6.81 -1.11 4.94
CA VAL A 122 -7.00 -0.54 3.60
C VAL A 122 -5.97 -1.16 2.67
N MET A 123 -6.45 -1.90 1.67
CA MET A 123 -5.63 -2.55 0.66
C MET A 123 -5.65 -1.72 -0.63
N GLY A 124 -4.47 -1.46 -1.18
CA GLY A 124 -4.30 -0.92 -2.53
C GLY A 124 -3.96 -2.03 -3.52
N PHE A 125 -4.55 -1.97 -4.71
CA PHE A 125 -4.35 -2.93 -5.78
C PHE A 125 -3.89 -2.26 -7.06
N ARG A 126 -3.19 -3.02 -7.89
CA ARG A 126 -2.76 -2.60 -9.23
C ARG A 126 -2.98 -3.70 -10.26
N ARG A 127 -3.31 -3.30 -11.48
CA ARG A 127 -3.27 -4.12 -12.69
C ARG A 127 -2.87 -3.26 -13.88
N GLY A 128 -1.58 -3.36 -14.27
CA GLY A 128 -1.01 -2.44 -15.25
C GLY A 128 -1.11 -0.99 -14.75
N ILE A 129 -1.80 -0.13 -15.50
CA ILE A 129 -2.06 1.27 -15.12
C ILE A 129 -3.29 1.45 -14.23
N GLN A 130 -4.10 0.41 -14.03
CA GLN A 130 -5.31 0.48 -13.24
C GLN A 130 -4.99 0.33 -11.76
N THR A 131 -5.65 1.12 -10.92
CA THR A 131 -5.56 1.05 -9.46
C THR A 131 -6.95 0.91 -8.85
N ASP A 132 -7.03 0.24 -7.72
CA ASP A 132 -8.27 0.10 -6.93
C ASP A 132 -7.93 0.00 -5.44
N TYR A 133 -8.93 0.25 -4.58
CA TYR A 133 -8.80 0.19 -3.14
C TYR A 133 -9.96 -0.55 -2.49
N LYS A 134 -9.65 -1.32 -1.44
CA LYS A 134 -10.65 -2.00 -0.59
C LYS A 134 -10.34 -1.74 0.87
N ALA A 135 -11.33 -1.24 1.60
CA ALA A 135 -11.27 -1.10 3.04
C ALA A 135 -12.09 -2.20 3.73
N LEU A 136 -11.50 -2.83 4.74
CA LEU A 136 -12.12 -3.80 5.62
C LEU A 136 -12.01 -3.32 7.06
N PHE A 137 -13.10 -3.46 7.81
CA PHE A 137 -13.17 -3.10 9.21
C PHE A 137 -13.61 -4.29 10.05
N ARG A 138 -13.07 -4.37 11.26
CA ARG A 138 -13.44 -5.37 12.27
C ARG A 138 -13.48 -4.71 13.64
N GLN A 139 -14.49 -5.07 14.44
CA GLN A 139 -14.64 -4.61 15.81
C GLN A 139 -14.96 -5.79 16.73
N ASN A 140 -14.32 -5.85 17.91
CA ASN A 140 -14.61 -6.83 18.97
C ASN A 140 -14.67 -8.28 18.47
N GLY A 141 -13.76 -8.67 17.58
CA GLY A 141 -13.69 -10.03 17.05
C GLY A 141 -14.83 -10.40 16.08
N GLN A 142 -15.72 -9.48 15.71
CA GLN A 142 -16.75 -9.71 14.70
C GLN A 142 -16.15 -10.06 13.33
N PRO A 143 -16.93 -10.60 12.38
CA PRO A 143 -16.45 -10.81 11.01
C PRO A 143 -15.93 -9.51 10.36
N TRP A 144 -15.10 -9.67 9.34
CA TRP A 144 -14.64 -8.55 8.53
C TRP A 144 -15.78 -7.97 7.69
N GLU A 145 -15.96 -6.65 7.74
CA GLU A 145 -16.97 -5.94 6.97
C GLU A 145 -16.31 -5.01 5.96
N ARG A 146 -16.84 -4.96 4.74
CA ARG A 146 -16.40 -3.98 3.75
C ARG A 146 -16.99 -2.62 4.10
N VAL A 147 -16.13 -1.61 4.17
CA VAL A 147 -16.54 -0.22 4.36
C VAL A 147 -16.17 0.61 3.15
N SER A 148 -16.84 1.75 2.96
CA SER A 148 -16.47 2.70 1.92
C SER A 148 -15.14 3.38 2.26
N MET A 149 -14.42 3.89 1.25
CA MET A 149 -13.20 4.67 1.51
C MET A 149 -13.47 5.96 2.30
N MET A 150 -14.67 6.53 2.17
CA MET A 150 -15.10 7.68 2.97
C MET A 150 -15.23 7.31 4.45
N ASP A 151 -15.84 6.16 4.75
CA ASP A 151 -15.99 5.67 6.12
C ASP A 151 -14.63 5.24 6.70
N ALA A 152 -13.77 4.62 5.89
CA ALA A 152 -12.40 4.28 6.28
C ALA A 152 -11.62 5.51 6.75
N GLY A 153 -11.73 6.64 6.03
CA GLY A 153 -11.09 7.90 6.43
C GLY A 153 -11.57 8.43 7.78
N ARG A 154 -12.84 8.23 8.14
CA ARG A 154 -13.37 8.59 9.47
C ARG A 154 -12.87 7.63 10.55
N LEU A 155 -12.88 6.32 10.25
CA LEU A 155 -12.50 5.27 11.19
C LEU A 155 -11.04 5.37 11.63
N VAL A 156 -10.14 5.92 10.80
CA VAL A 156 -8.74 6.17 11.19
C VAL A 156 -8.65 7.00 12.47
N PHE A 157 -9.44 8.06 12.59
CA PHE A 157 -9.45 8.91 13.77
C PHE A 157 -10.14 8.22 14.96
N ASP A 158 -11.27 7.55 14.71
CA ASP A 158 -12.05 6.85 15.73
C ASP A 158 -11.30 5.69 16.41
N ILE A 159 -10.20 5.22 15.81
CA ILE A 159 -9.35 4.15 16.36
C ILE A 159 -8.21 4.75 17.21
N GLU A 160 -7.65 5.90 16.80
CA GLU A 160 -6.54 6.56 17.51
C GLU A 160 -6.98 7.21 18.83
N ASP A 161 -8.24 7.65 18.92
CA ASP A 161 -8.79 8.35 20.08
C ASP A 161 -9.21 7.45 21.26
N THR A 162 -8.89 6.14 21.23
CA THR A 162 -9.27 5.15 22.27
C THR A 162 -8.08 4.51 22.95
#